data_AF-G0J7D7-F1
#
_entry.id   AF-G0J7D7-F1
#
_cell.length_a   1.000
_cell.length_b   1.000
_cell.length_c   1.000
_cell.angle_alpha   90.00
_cell.angle_beta   90.00
_cell.angle_gamma   90.00
#
_symmetry.space_group_name_H-M   'P 1'
#
loop_
_entity.id
_entity.type
_entity.pdbx_description
1 polymer ?
#
loop_
_entity_poly.entity_id
_entity_poly.type
_entity_poly.pdbx_seq_one_letter_code
_entity_poly.pdbx_strand_id
1 'polypeptide(L)'
;MGFCFSYCYLGMAQSTVSLPEEEVYVQVVNPVSLTEDYLWLEVSVVSGNKPSTSKVIYMELLDRNGISVAGELAKLENGKVHSYLQIPPELSSDNYLLRVYTRISPYISGEKGVFQSMVSIINPQKPPVIDSSPQTEVKDLPSYLNPGYIDLKDSLIEVSLPLPGARDISIVINKASPLDHLDATINFNEMYTTGTSSNQDLIPELYGHIVKGKILESVFDTTEVFFLTLHGHQSHMFVDKPNEKGDVYFDTGNFSYFDYAVIQSTRPDEQVNFILSSPFWEETPNENFTLPVLKLSPRDEAFIKDKILARASHQYYLAPIEIPLAPLPFQYITDYSYQLDDYNRFEDMATTIREYVPMVLVRSQNRKTIFKNFNIPYNLVFKESPLLVIDGMPVFDSEAFANFNPKGIKSMDIVNRYFYINDLRFTGMVNLTSYKNDFGGFDLPKNALFITYKGLQKPYQFYAGSEATNKGSYFPDFRSILTWQSNKEIDTNGMLNFTFKPSLLKGNFELKVRYRAGQNKTFNTTNYLLKLN
;
A
#
# COMPACT_ATOMS: atom_id res chain seq x y z
N MET A 1 32.98 -55.90 -11.86
CA MET A 1 31.88 -55.92 -10.86
C MET A 1 31.82 -54.55 -10.21
N GLY A 2 30.95 -53.68 -10.69
CA GLY A 2 30.75 -52.34 -10.13
C GLY A 2 29.27 -52.01 -10.26
N PHE A 3 28.53 -52.17 -9.16
CA PHE A 3 27.10 -51.96 -9.10
C PHE A 3 26.79 -50.45 -9.16
N CYS A 4 26.08 -50.04 -10.21
CA CYS A 4 25.37 -48.77 -10.28
C CYS A 4 24.15 -48.83 -9.35
N PHE A 5 24.10 -47.98 -8.32
CA PHE A 5 22.85 -47.68 -7.61
C PHE A 5 22.21 -46.44 -8.24
N SER A 6 21.19 -46.68 -9.06
CA SER A 6 20.25 -45.66 -9.51
C SER A 6 19.25 -45.43 -8.37
N TYR A 7 19.32 -44.29 -7.68
CA TYR A 7 18.27 -43.88 -6.76
C TYR A 7 17.18 -43.17 -7.57
N CYS A 8 16.13 -43.93 -7.89
CA CYS A 8 14.84 -43.41 -8.30
C CYS A 8 14.18 -42.74 -7.09
N TYR A 9 14.13 -41.41 -7.06
CA TYR A 9 13.19 -40.69 -6.18
C TYR A 9 11.82 -40.71 -6.85
N LEU A 10 11.00 -41.69 -6.47
CA LEU A 10 9.55 -41.56 -6.65
C LEU A 10 9.06 -40.46 -5.71
N GLY A 11 8.47 -39.42 -6.30
CA GLY A 11 7.83 -38.34 -5.58
C GLY A 11 6.63 -38.86 -4.76
N MET A 12 6.74 -38.74 -3.45
CA MET A 12 5.60 -38.66 -2.55
C MET A 12 5.79 -37.43 -1.66
N ALA A 13 5.04 -36.37 -1.96
CA ALA A 13 4.52 -35.42 -0.98
C ALA A 13 3.64 -34.39 -1.71
N GLN A 14 2.36 -34.70 -1.94
CA GLN A 14 1.34 -33.66 -1.84
C GLN A 14 1.11 -33.45 -0.34
N SER A 15 1.99 -32.70 0.32
CA SER A 15 1.57 -31.99 1.53
C SER A 15 0.80 -30.79 1.02
N THR A 16 -0.51 -30.78 1.20
CA THR A 16 -1.30 -29.54 1.17
C THR A 16 -0.71 -28.63 2.25
N VAL A 17 0.21 -27.73 1.86
CA VAL A 17 0.76 -26.74 2.76
C VAL A 17 -0.39 -25.83 3.12
N SER A 18 -0.96 -26.00 4.31
CA SER A 18 -1.97 -25.09 4.83
C SER A 18 -1.31 -23.74 5.06
N LEU A 19 -1.82 -22.68 4.44
CA LEU A 19 -1.36 -21.32 4.70
C LEU A 19 -1.50 -21.02 6.20
N PRO A 20 -0.52 -20.34 6.82
CA PRO A 20 -0.57 -20.06 8.25
C PRO A 20 -1.66 -19.03 8.56
N GLU A 21 -2.45 -19.27 9.61
CA GLU A 21 -3.43 -18.30 10.11
C GLU A 21 -2.76 -16.97 10.46
N GLU A 22 -3.46 -15.88 10.18
CA GLU A 22 -3.03 -14.50 10.43
C GLU A 22 -4.06 -13.77 11.27
N GLU A 23 -3.64 -13.31 12.45
CA GLU A 23 -4.47 -12.47 13.33
C GLU A 23 -4.10 -11.00 13.13
N VAL A 24 -5.10 -10.16 12.86
CA VAL A 24 -4.93 -8.73 12.54
C VAL A 24 -5.37 -7.88 13.72
N TYR A 25 -4.44 -7.08 14.25
CA TYR A 25 -4.66 -6.18 15.37
C TYR A 25 -4.47 -4.73 14.92
N VAL A 26 -5.45 -3.86 15.18
CA VAL A 26 -5.40 -2.45 14.78
C VAL A 26 -5.70 -1.56 15.97
N GLN A 27 -4.97 -0.46 16.09
CA GLN A 27 -5.32 0.67 16.94
C GLN A 27 -5.69 1.83 16.03
N VAL A 28 -6.96 2.20 16.06
CA VAL A 28 -7.44 3.41 15.40
C VAL A 28 -7.07 4.60 16.27
N VAL A 29 -6.18 5.45 15.79
CA VAL A 29 -5.64 6.59 16.55
C VAL A 29 -6.74 7.61 16.85
N ASN A 30 -7.59 7.87 15.85
CA ASN A 30 -8.70 8.82 15.95
C ASN A 30 -9.91 8.30 15.16
N PRO A 31 -10.93 7.70 15.80
CA PRO A 31 -12.08 7.10 15.11
C PRO A 31 -13.04 8.15 14.53
N VAL A 32 -12.86 9.44 14.83
CA VAL A 32 -13.73 10.53 14.37
C VAL A 32 -12.92 11.51 13.52
N SER A 33 -13.15 11.49 12.21
CA SER A 33 -12.33 12.21 11.24
C SER A 33 -13.18 13.14 10.36
N LEU A 34 -12.55 14.20 9.84
CA LEU A 34 -13.17 15.04 8.82
C LEU A 34 -12.88 14.47 7.43
N THR A 35 -13.69 14.85 6.45
CA THR A 35 -13.29 14.70 5.05
C THR A 35 -12.00 15.47 4.76
N GLU A 36 -11.20 14.97 3.82
CA GLU A 36 -9.86 15.49 3.48
C GLU A 36 -8.83 15.40 4.60
N ASP A 37 -9.14 14.70 5.69
CA ASP A 37 -8.19 14.36 6.75
C ASP A 37 -7.76 12.89 6.61
N TYR A 38 -6.92 12.44 7.54
CA TYR A 38 -6.40 11.07 7.58
C TYR A 38 -6.95 10.30 8.78
N LEU A 39 -7.47 9.11 8.52
CA LEU A 39 -7.77 8.12 9.55
C LEU A 39 -6.49 7.32 9.86
N TRP A 40 -5.78 7.70 10.92
CA TRP A 40 -4.51 7.08 11.31
C TRP A 40 -4.70 5.73 12.02
N LEU A 41 -3.85 4.77 11.66
CA LEU A 41 -3.94 3.38 12.09
C LEU A 41 -2.56 2.84 12.48
N GLU A 42 -2.48 2.12 13.58
CA GLU A 42 -1.34 1.25 13.91
C GLU A 42 -1.75 -0.20 13.77
N VAL A 43 -1.18 -0.88 12.78
CA VAL A 43 -1.54 -2.26 12.43
C VAL A 43 -0.42 -3.21 12.82
N SER A 44 -0.79 -4.35 13.42
CA SER A 44 0.09 -5.48 13.66
C SER A 44 -0.59 -6.78 13.20
N VAL A 45 0.11 -7.56 12.39
CA VAL A 45 -0.34 -8.86 11.91
C VAL A 45 0.61 -9.94 12.42
N VAL A 46 0.06 -10.96 13.06
CA VAL A 46 0.83 -12.08 13.62
C VAL A 46 0.37 -13.40 13.03
N SER A 47 1.32 -14.29 12.80
CA SER A 47 1.09 -15.68 12.46
C SER A 47 1.59 -16.55 13.61
N GLY A 48 0.66 -17.07 14.42
CA GLY A 48 1.00 -17.79 15.65
C GLY A 48 1.61 -16.87 16.72
N ASN A 49 2.92 -17.01 16.97
CA ASN A 49 3.70 -16.18 17.91
C ASN A 49 4.74 -15.29 17.21
N LYS A 50 4.74 -15.27 15.88
CA LYS A 50 5.71 -14.53 15.06
C LYS A 50 4.98 -13.46 14.26
N PRO A 51 5.68 -12.40 13.84
CA PRO A 51 5.16 -11.52 12.81
C PRO A 51 4.71 -12.31 11.58
N SER A 52 3.60 -11.88 10.96
CA SER A 52 3.18 -12.42 9.67
C SER A 52 4.24 -12.18 8.59
N THR A 53 4.30 -13.09 7.62
CA THR A 53 5.17 -12.98 6.44
C THR A 53 4.56 -12.12 5.33
N SER A 54 3.25 -11.85 5.37
CA SER A 54 2.56 -10.98 4.43
C SER A 54 3.15 -9.57 4.46
N LYS A 55 3.31 -8.97 3.28
CA LYS A 55 3.97 -7.67 3.07
C LYS A 55 3.01 -6.51 2.88
N VAL A 56 1.72 -6.78 2.76
CA VAL A 56 0.71 -5.76 2.46
C VAL A 56 -0.49 -5.94 3.38
N ILE A 57 -1.00 -4.81 3.87
CA ILE A 57 -2.33 -4.70 4.45
C ILE A 57 -3.24 -3.91 3.53
N TYR A 58 -4.52 -4.24 3.63
CA TYR A 58 -5.63 -3.60 2.97
C TYR A 58 -6.47 -2.89 4.03
N MET A 59 -6.83 -1.65 3.77
CA MET A 59 -7.69 -0.85 4.64
C MET A 59 -8.83 -0.32 3.79
N GLU A 60 -10.06 -0.48 4.26
CA GLU A 60 -11.26 -0.05 3.54
C GLU A 60 -12.29 0.58 4.47
N LEU A 61 -13.02 1.56 3.95
CA LEU A 61 -14.26 2.06 4.52
C LEU A 61 -15.45 1.56 3.72
N LEU A 62 -16.38 0.90 4.39
CA LEU A 62 -17.69 0.60 3.84
C LEU A 62 -18.73 1.61 4.34
N ASP A 63 -19.59 2.06 3.44
CA ASP A 63 -20.78 2.84 3.79
C ASP A 63 -21.84 1.97 4.47
N ARG A 64 -22.97 2.59 4.85
CA ARG A 64 -24.13 1.89 5.45
C ARG A 64 -24.76 0.82 4.57
N ASN A 65 -24.47 0.80 3.27
CA ASN A 65 -24.95 -0.20 2.31
C ASN A 65 -23.94 -1.34 2.11
N GLY A 66 -22.80 -1.32 2.83
CA GLY A 66 -21.74 -2.30 2.69
C GLY A 66 -20.85 -2.07 1.45
N ILE A 67 -20.96 -0.91 0.81
CA ILE A 67 -20.19 -0.58 -0.41
C ILE A 67 -18.86 0.06 0.00
N SER A 68 -17.76 -0.43 -0.59
CA SER A 68 -16.44 0.17 -0.38
C SER A 68 -16.37 1.55 -1.04
N VAL A 69 -16.14 2.58 -0.22
CA VAL A 69 -16.13 3.99 -0.64
C VAL A 69 -14.76 4.64 -0.53
N ALA A 70 -13.82 4.00 0.14
CA ALA A 70 -12.43 4.42 0.23
C ALA A 70 -11.56 3.23 0.61
N GLY A 71 -10.33 3.18 0.08
CA GLY A 71 -9.37 2.16 0.49
C GLY A 71 -7.94 2.55 0.17
N GLU A 72 -7.01 2.01 0.97
CA GLU A 72 -5.57 2.23 0.86
C GLU A 72 -4.83 0.92 1.16
N LEU A 73 -3.67 0.75 0.55
CA LEU A 73 -2.76 -0.37 0.79
C LEU A 73 -1.52 0.14 1.51
N ALA A 74 -0.98 -0.61 2.47
CA ALA A 74 0.27 -0.21 3.14
C ALA A 74 1.24 -1.38 3.32
N LYS A 75 2.53 -1.06 3.33
CA LYS A 75 3.61 -2.04 3.49
C LYS A 75 3.73 -2.51 4.94
N LEU A 76 3.69 -3.81 5.17
CA LEU A 76 4.08 -4.41 6.45
C LEU A 76 5.58 -4.61 6.53
N GLU A 77 6.17 -4.15 7.63
CA GLU A 77 7.55 -4.42 7.97
C GLU A 77 7.58 -5.18 9.30
N ASN A 78 8.09 -6.42 9.27
CA ASN A 78 8.06 -7.32 10.42
C ASN A 78 6.67 -7.41 11.07
N GLY A 79 5.63 -7.55 10.23
CA GLY A 79 4.23 -7.68 10.67
C GLY A 79 3.69 -6.44 11.40
N LYS A 80 4.29 -5.26 11.25
CA LYS A 80 3.79 -4.00 11.81
C LYS A 80 3.85 -2.89 10.77
N VAL A 81 2.94 -1.91 10.88
CA VAL A 81 2.96 -0.68 10.07
C VAL A 81 2.20 0.45 10.76
N HIS A 82 2.69 1.68 10.60
CA HIS A 82 1.93 2.90 10.80
C HIS A 82 1.31 3.30 9.47
N SER A 83 -0.01 3.31 9.41
CA SER A 83 -0.75 3.55 8.19
C SER A 83 -1.85 4.58 8.36
N TYR A 84 -2.52 4.90 7.26
CA TYR A 84 -3.62 5.85 7.23
C TYR A 84 -4.60 5.46 6.14
N LEU A 85 -5.80 6.03 6.22
CA LEU A 85 -6.74 6.04 5.12
C LEU A 85 -7.12 7.50 4.87
N GLN A 86 -6.88 7.98 3.65
CA GLN A 86 -7.24 9.36 3.28
C GLN A 86 -8.74 9.43 3.04
N ILE A 87 -9.43 10.31 3.77
CA ILE A 87 -10.88 10.43 3.70
C ILE A 87 -11.27 11.27 2.48
N PRO A 88 -12.02 10.72 1.50
CA PRO A 88 -12.41 11.48 0.32
C PRO A 88 -13.33 12.67 0.63
N PRO A 89 -13.20 13.82 -0.08
CA PRO A 89 -14.02 15.02 0.13
C PRO A 89 -15.52 14.81 -0.15
N GLU A 90 -15.87 13.84 -0.98
CA GLU A 90 -17.22 13.56 -1.43
C GLU A 90 -18.05 12.73 -0.45
N LEU A 91 -17.43 12.08 0.54
CA LEU A 91 -18.14 11.26 1.53
C LEU A 91 -19.15 12.10 2.31
N SER A 92 -20.32 11.55 2.60
CA SER A 92 -21.33 12.24 3.43
C SER A 92 -20.99 12.08 4.91
N SER A 93 -21.46 12.99 5.77
CA SER A 93 -21.31 12.76 7.21
C SER A 93 -22.11 11.52 7.63
N ASP A 94 -21.42 10.50 8.13
CA ASP A 94 -22.05 9.27 8.59
C ASP A 94 -21.08 8.43 9.44
N ASN A 95 -21.61 7.32 9.97
CA ASN A 95 -20.80 6.22 10.45
C ASN A 95 -20.44 5.28 9.29
N TYR A 96 -19.22 4.76 9.32
CA TYR A 96 -18.66 3.84 8.32
C TYR A 96 -18.03 2.65 9.03
N LEU A 97 -17.97 1.51 8.35
CA LEU A 97 -17.24 0.34 8.83
C LEU A 97 -15.82 0.37 8.27
N LEU A 98 -14.84 0.49 9.15
CA LEU A 98 -13.43 0.25 8.83
C LEU A 98 -13.15 -1.25 8.83
N ARG A 99 -12.57 -1.77 7.74
CA ARG A 99 -12.02 -3.13 7.64
C ARG A 99 -10.52 -3.06 7.42
N VAL A 100 -9.76 -3.89 8.12
CA VAL A 100 -8.32 -4.04 7.90
C VAL A 100 -7.94 -5.52 7.90
N TYR A 101 -7.22 -5.94 6.87
CA TYR A 101 -6.87 -7.36 6.65
C TYR A 101 -5.64 -7.50 5.74
N THR A 102 -5.08 -8.71 5.63
CA THR A 102 -4.14 -9.07 4.56
C THR A 102 -4.90 -9.77 3.44
N ARG A 103 -4.30 -9.95 2.26
CA ARG A 103 -4.96 -10.60 1.12
C ARG A 103 -5.59 -11.96 1.45
N ILE A 104 -5.00 -12.73 2.36
CA ILE A 104 -5.43 -14.10 2.69
C ILE A 104 -6.17 -14.20 4.02
N SER A 105 -5.94 -13.28 4.97
CA SER A 105 -6.43 -13.41 6.34
C SER A 105 -7.96 -13.53 6.46
N PRO A 106 -8.81 -12.86 5.65
CA PRO A 106 -10.26 -13.05 5.72
C PRO A 106 -10.70 -14.50 5.46
N TYR A 107 -9.99 -15.20 4.56
CA TYR A 107 -10.35 -16.54 4.13
C TYR A 107 -9.83 -17.64 5.05
N ILE A 108 -8.67 -17.42 5.68
CA ILE A 108 -7.99 -18.44 6.50
C ILE A 108 -8.20 -18.26 8.01
N SER A 109 -8.54 -17.04 8.47
CA SER A 109 -8.60 -16.72 9.91
C SER A 109 -9.92 -16.12 10.36
N GLY A 110 -10.90 -16.00 9.45
CA GLY A 110 -12.25 -15.54 9.76
C GLY A 110 -12.25 -14.22 10.54
N GLU A 111 -12.99 -14.18 11.66
CA GLU A 111 -13.10 -13.00 12.53
C GLU A 111 -11.76 -12.46 13.01
N LYS A 112 -10.78 -13.32 13.28
CA LYS A 112 -9.45 -12.87 13.72
C LYS A 112 -8.60 -12.31 12.59
N GLY A 113 -8.91 -12.70 11.35
CA GLY A 113 -8.21 -12.27 10.15
C GLY A 113 -8.66 -10.91 9.64
N VAL A 114 -9.78 -10.38 10.14
CA VAL A 114 -10.32 -9.09 9.70
C VAL A 114 -10.59 -8.23 10.92
N PHE A 115 -9.77 -7.20 11.11
CA PHE A 115 -10.11 -6.17 12.09
C PHE A 115 -11.28 -5.33 11.56
N GLN A 116 -12.28 -5.11 12.43
CA GLN A 116 -13.46 -4.32 12.11
C GLN A 116 -13.75 -3.32 13.21
N SER A 117 -14.06 -2.09 12.84
CA SER A 117 -14.44 -1.04 13.79
C SER A 117 -15.31 0.01 13.12
N MET A 118 -16.24 0.60 13.86
CA MET A 118 -17.00 1.75 13.39
C MET A 118 -16.15 3.02 13.52
N VAL A 119 -16.18 3.85 12.49
CA VAL A 119 -15.58 5.19 12.49
C VAL A 119 -16.61 6.21 12.04
N SER A 120 -16.55 7.42 12.59
CA SER A 120 -17.45 8.52 12.21
C SER A 120 -16.70 9.49 11.31
N ILE A 121 -17.24 9.71 10.12
CA ILE A 121 -16.71 10.70 9.18
C ILE A 121 -17.67 11.88 9.16
N ILE A 122 -17.13 13.08 9.33
CA ILE A 122 -17.89 14.32 9.31
C ILE A 122 -17.45 15.12 8.08
N ASN A 123 -18.41 15.38 7.19
CA ASN A 123 -18.28 16.31 6.09
C ASN A 123 -19.03 17.61 6.42
N PRO A 124 -18.34 18.74 6.68
CA PRO A 124 -18.98 20.01 6.95
C PRO A 124 -19.91 20.51 5.84
N GLN A 125 -19.72 20.07 4.59
CA GLN A 125 -20.56 20.44 3.45
C GLN A 125 -21.76 19.51 3.26
N LYS A 126 -21.74 18.31 3.86
CA LYS A 126 -22.81 17.31 3.84
C LYS A 126 -23.11 16.86 5.28
N PRO A 127 -23.70 17.72 6.11
CA PRO A 127 -23.91 17.43 7.53
C PRO A 127 -24.91 16.27 7.72
N PRO A 128 -24.80 15.53 8.83
CA PRO A 128 -25.72 14.45 9.15
C PRO A 128 -27.01 15.03 9.75
N VAL A 129 -27.86 14.16 10.31
CA VAL A 129 -29.05 14.59 11.04
C VAL A 129 -28.64 15.40 12.27
N ILE A 130 -29.19 16.61 12.40
CA ILE A 130 -29.01 17.44 13.59
C ILE A 130 -30.18 17.17 14.54
N ASP A 131 -29.87 16.66 15.72
CA ASP A 131 -30.83 16.30 16.75
C ASP A 131 -30.47 17.03 18.05
N SER A 132 -31.43 17.77 18.60
CA SER A 132 -31.26 18.50 19.86
C SER A 132 -31.42 17.62 21.10
N SER A 133 -31.90 16.38 20.94
CA SER A 133 -31.94 15.42 22.03
C SER A 133 -30.52 14.94 22.37
N PRO A 134 -30.18 14.75 23.66
CA PRO A 134 -28.89 14.16 24.02
C PRO A 134 -28.77 12.81 23.31
N GLN A 135 -27.67 12.58 22.57
CA GLN A 135 -27.30 11.22 22.24
C GLN A 135 -27.24 10.43 23.57
N THR A 136 -27.75 9.21 23.52
CA THR A 136 -27.83 8.22 24.60
C THR A 136 -26.69 8.37 25.60
N GLU A 137 -26.98 8.34 26.90
CA GLU A 137 -25.98 8.43 27.98
C GLU A 137 -24.71 7.66 27.61
N VAL A 138 -23.59 8.39 27.46
CA VAL A 138 -22.26 7.82 27.22
C VAL A 138 -21.98 6.86 28.38
N LYS A 139 -22.13 5.56 28.13
CA LYS A 139 -21.73 4.55 29.09
C LYS A 139 -20.21 4.59 29.20
N ASP A 140 -19.72 4.66 30.44
CA ASP A 140 -18.32 4.41 30.78
C ASP A 140 -17.30 5.38 30.17
N LEU A 141 -17.47 6.69 30.40
CA LEU A 141 -16.39 7.67 30.18
C LEU A 141 -15.11 7.25 30.94
N PRO A 142 -13.92 7.34 30.31
CA PRO A 142 -12.68 7.02 30.98
C PRO A 142 -12.46 7.91 32.20
N SER A 143 -11.81 7.36 33.24
CA SER A 143 -11.43 8.14 34.40
C SER A 143 -10.34 9.17 34.05
N TYR A 144 -10.31 10.30 34.76
CA TYR A 144 -9.23 11.26 34.63
C TYR A 144 -7.91 10.65 35.10
N LEU A 145 -6.84 10.90 34.34
CA LEU A 145 -5.51 10.44 34.73
C LEU A 145 -5.12 11.08 36.07
N ASN A 146 -4.57 10.27 36.98
CA ASN A 146 -4.11 10.76 38.27
C ASN A 146 -3.03 11.85 38.07
N PRO A 147 -3.22 13.07 38.60
CA PRO A 147 -2.24 14.15 38.48
C PRO A 147 -0.85 13.79 39.00
N GLY A 148 -0.75 12.85 39.95
CA GLY A 148 0.54 12.37 40.46
C GLY A 148 1.40 11.62 39.44
N TYR A 149 0.85 11.26 38.29
CA TYR A 149 1.59 10.67 37.17
C TYR A 149 2.03 11.68 36.12
N ILE A 150 1.71 12.96 36.30
CA ILE A 150 1.96 14.02 35.32
C ILE A 150 2.91 15.04 35.93
N ASP A 151 3.99 15.35 35.23
CA ASP A 151 4.89 16.45 35.56
C ASP A 151 5.03 17.42 34.38
N LEU A 152 5.31 18.69 34.66
CA LEU A 152 5.49 19.72 33.65
C LEU A 152 6.95 20.21 33.69
N LYS A 153 7.67 19.98 32.60
CA LYS A 153 9.09 20.33 32.50
C LYS A 153 9.41 20.96 31.15
N ASP A 154 9.98 22.16 31.16
CA ASP A 154 10.45 22.86 29.95
C ASP A 154 9.40 22.95 28.82
N SER A 155 8.13 23.19 29.16
CA SER A 155 6.97 23.20 28.24
C SER A 155 6.56 21.84 27.66
N LEU A 156 7.15 20.75 28.13
CA LEU A 156 6.72 19.37 27.87
C LEU A 156 5.95 18.83 29.06
N ILE A 157 4.99 17.95 28.77
CA ILE A 157 4.28 17.17 29.78
C ILE A 157 4.94 15.80 29.81
N GLU A 158 5.48 15.42 30.97
CA GLU A 158 6.03 14.10 31.24
C GLU A 158 4.97 13.25 31.94
N VAL A 159 4.81 12.00 31.50
CA VAL A 159 3.84 11.07 32.07
C VAL A 159 4.55 9.78 32.46
N SER A 160 4.32 9.34 33.70
CA SER A 160 4.87 8.12 34.28
C SER A 160 3.76 7.22 34.80
N LEU A 161 3.39 6.19 34.02
CA LEU A 161 2.27 5.28 34.34
C LEU A 161 2.77 3.92 34.85
N PRO A 162 2.24 3.39 35.96
CA PRO A 162 2.52 2.02 36.36
C PRO A 162 1.87 1.04 35.38
N LEU A 163 2.68 0.26 34.66
CA LEU A 163 2.21 -0.73 33.70
C LEU A 163 3.08 -2.01 33.77
N PRO A 164 3.15 -2.67 34.94
CA PRO A 164 4.10 -3.76 35.17
C PRO A 164 3.83 -4.95 34.25
N GLY A 165 4.90 -5.46 33.63
CA GLY A 165 4.83 -6.65 32.77
C GLY A 165 4.19 -6.42 31.40
N ALA A 166 3.91 -5.16 31.04
CA ALA A 166 3.44 -4.81 29.70
C ALA A 166 4.56 -4.85 28.66
N ARG A 167 4.20 -5.26 27.45
CA ARG A 167 5.07 -5.31 26.26
C ARG A 167 4.29 -4.83 25.04
N ASP A 168 4.99 -4.58 23.93
CA ASP A 168 4.38 -4.08 22.68
C ASP A 168 3.48 -2.85 22.93
N ILE A 169 4.02 -1.86 23.63
CA ILE A 169 3.23 -0.72 24.11
C ILE A 169 3.15 0.36 23.03
N SER A 170 1.93 0.83 22.76
CA SER A 170 1.64 1.99 21.94
C SER A 170 0.77 2.99 22.68
N ILE A 171 1.05 4.28 22.46
CA ILE A 171 0.48 5.41 23.18
C ILE A 171 -0.04 6.39 22.15
N VAL A 172 -1.29 6.81 22.33
CA VAL A 172 -1.93 7.86 21.56
C VAL A 172 -2.54 8.87 22.52
N ILE A 173 -2.31 10.16 22.29
CA ILE A 173 -3.09 11.24 22.91
C ILE A 173 -3.79 12.02 21.82
N ASN A 174 -5.12 12.03 21.85
CA ASN A 174 -5.95 12.72 20.88
C ASN A 174 -7.00 13.60 21.57
N LYS A 175 -7.47 14.63 20.88
CA LYS A 175 -8.58 15.47 21.33
C LYS A 175 -9.81 14.59 21.57
N ALA A 176 -10.36 14.64 22.80
CA ALA A 176 -11.52 13.84 23.15
C ALA A 176 -12.73 14.26 22.31
N SER A 177 -13.46 13.29 21.78
CA SER A 177 -14.64 13.47 20.95
C SER A 177 -15.91 13.16 21.74
N PRO A 178 -16.99 13.92 21.57
CA PRO A 178 -18.31 13.54 22.08
C PRO A 178 -18.88 12.29 21.41
N LEU A 179 -18.32 11.90 20.26
CA LEU A 179 -18.68 10.69 19.51
C LEU A 179 -17.75 9.51 19.82
N ASP A 180 -16.76 9.69 20.71
CA ASP A 180 -15.99 8.55 21.20
C ASP A 180 -16.93 7.62 22.00
N HIS A 181 -16.68 6.30 21.93
CA HIS A 181 -17.47 5.28 22.64
C HIS A 181 -18.90 5.08 22.12
N LEU A 182 -19.20 5.51 20.89
CA LEU A 182 -20.38 5.00 20.18
C LEU A 182 -20.13 3.54 19.83
N ASP A 183 -20.60 2.62 20.66
CA ASP A 183 -20.49 1.19 20.38
C ASP A 183 -21.53 0.78 19.34
N ALA A 184 -21.04 0.24 18.22
CA ALA A 184 -21.85 -0.59 17.33
C ALA A 184 -21.45 -2.04 17.56
N THR A 185 -22.42 -2.91 17.81
CA THR A 185 -22.18 -4.35 17.85
C THR A 185 -21.87 -4.83 16.44
N ILE A 186 -20.58 -4.95 16.11
CA ILE A 186 -20.09 -5.50 14.85
C ILE A 186 -19.78 -6.98 15.10
N ASN A 187 -20.60 -7.87 14.54
CA ASN A 187 -20.40 -9.31 14.65
C ASN A 187 -20.02 -9.88 13.29
N PHE A 188 -18.76 -10.30 13.14
CA PHE A 188 -18.23 -10.85 11.91
C PHE A 188 -19.06 -12.04 11.39
N ASN A 189 -19.39 -13.00 12.25
CA ASN A 189 -20.07 -14.22 11.83
C ASN A 189 -21.54 -13.99 11.45
N GLU A 190 -22.15 -12.92 11.97
CA GLU A 190 -23.50 -12.51 11.57
C GLU A 190 -23.50 -11.76 10.23
N MET A 191 -22.45 -11.00 9.96
CA MET A 191 -22.31 -10.16 8.75
C MET A 191 -21.79 -10.93 7.54
N TYR A 192 -20.89 -11.89 7.75
CA TYR A 192 -20.27 -12.68 6.69
C TYR A 192 -20.63 -14.15 6.92
N THR A 193 -21.26 -14.78 5.94
CA THR A 193 -21.60 -16.20 6.04
C THR A 193 -20.34 -17.04 6.04
N THR A 194 -19.94 -17.56 7.20
CA THR A 194 -18.88 -18.55 7.35
C THR A 194 -19.35 -19.86 6.72
N GLY A 195 -18.96 -20.17 5.48
CA GLY A 195 -19.39 -21.44 4.88
C GLY A 195 -19.04 -21.69 3.43
N THR A 196 -18.75 -20.68 2.62
CA THR A 196 -18.24 -20.93 1.26
C THR A 196 -16.72 -20.91 1.34
N SER A 197 -16.15 -22.10 1.53
CA SER A 197 -14.77 -22.39 1.13
C SER A 197 -14.65 -21.98 -0.34
N SER A 198 -14.28 -20.72 -0.54
CA SER A 198 -13.94 -20.21 -1.85
C SER A 198 -12.86 -21.14 -2.37
N ASN A 199 -13.16 -21.87 -3.44
CA ASN A 199 -12.19 -22.71 -4.15
C ASN A 199 -11.20 -21.81 -4.92
N GLN A 200 -10.81 -20.70 -4.28
CA GLN A 200 -9.85 -19.71 -4.73
C GLN A 200 -8.47 -20.18 -4.32
N ASP A 201 -7.58 -20.13 -5.29
CA ASP A 201 -6.16 -20.29 -5.06
C ASP A 201 -5.70 -19.05 -4.28
N LEU A 202 -5.55 -19.19 -2.96
CA LEU A 202 -5.10 -18.12 -2.08
C LEU A 202 -3.60 -17.90 -2.28
N ILE A 203 -3.24 -16.75 -2.86
CA ILE A 203 -1.84 -16.38 -3.11
C ILE A 203 -1.40 -15.38 -2.03
N PRO A 204 -0.47 -15.76 -1.13
CA PRO A 204 0.05 -14.83 -0.12
C PRO A 204 0.98 -13.78 -0.75
N GLU A 205 0.96 -12.57 -0.20
CA GLU A 205 1.81 -11.45 -0.64
C GLU A 205 3.13 -11.44 0.13
N LEU A 206 4.01 -12.39 -0.19
CA LEU A 206 5.27 -12.60 0.54
C LEU A 206 6.38 -11.60 0.19
N TYR A 207 6.28 -10.96 -0.98
CA TYR A 207 7.27 -10.03 -1.50
C TYR A 207 6.72 -8.62 -1.69
N GLY A 208 5.46 -8.50 -2.08
CA GLY A 208 4.78 -7.23 -2.31
C GLY A 208 3.35 -7.40 -2.74
N HIS A 209 2.77 -6.32 -3.27
CA HIS A 209 1.41 -6.32 -3.79
C HIS A 209 1.30 -7.20 -5.02
N ILE A 210 0.22 -7.97 -5.13
CA ILE A 210 -0.08 -8.77 -6.31
C ILE A 210 -1.22 -8.10 -7.07
N VAL A 211 -0.90 -7.60 -8.26
CA VAL A 211 -1.91 -7.06 -9.16
C VAL A 211 -2.58 -8.23 -9.87
N LYS A 212 -3.89 -8.41 -9.65
CA LYS A 212 -4.68 -9.42 -10.35
C LYS A 212 -5.39 -8.78 -11.53
N GLY A 213 -5.34 -9.43 -12.69
CA GLY A 213 -6.25 -9.13 -13.78
C GLY A 213 -6.92 -10.38 -14.33
N LYS A 214 -7.90 -10.15 -15.20
CA LYS A 214 -8.75 -11.20 -15.76
C LYS A 214 -9.02 -10.94 -17.23
N ILE A 215 -8.90 -12.00 -18.03
CA ILE A 215 -9.25 -12.01 -19.44
C ILE A 215 -10.78 -12.08 -19.58
N LEU A 216 -11.34 -11.27 -20.48
CA LEU A 216 -12.79 -11.20 -20.71
C LEU A 216 -13.31 -12.20 -21.75
N GLU A 217 -12.42 -12.76 -22.57
CA GLU A 217 -12.77 -13.71 -23.63
C GLU A 217 -13.19 -15.07 -23.06
N SER A 218 -14.20 -15.70 -23.66
CA SER A 218 -14.66 -17.04 -23.26
C SER A 218 -13.70 -18.15 -23.67
N VAL A 219 -12.89 -17.90 -24.69
CA VAL A 219 -11.85 -18.81 -25.18
C VAL A 219 -10.59 -17.97 -25.33
N PHE A 220 -9.56 -18.30 -24.57
CA PHE A 220 -8.31 -17.56 -24.52
C PHE A 220 -7.12 -18.52 -24.58
N ASP A 221 -5.95 -17.99 -24.93
CA ASP A 221 -4.71 -18.75 -25.05
C ASP A 221 -3.89 -18.63 -23.75
N THR A 222 -3.67 -19.74 -23.06
CA THR A 222 -2.86 -19.78 -21.83
C THR A 222 -1.36 -19.55 -22.06
N THR A 223 -0.94 -19.51 -23.32
CA THR A 223 0.45 -19.18 -23.70
C THR A 223 0.65 -17.71 -24.04
N GLU A 224 -0.44 -16.94 -24.18
CA GLU A 224 -0.38 -15.50 -24.40
C GLU A 224 0.25 -14.80 -23.20
N VAL A 225 1.19 -13.89 -23.46
CA VAL A 225 1.91 -13.16 -22.41
C VAL A 225 1.37 -11.76 -22.30
N PHE A 226 1.04 -11.38 -21.07
CA PHE A 226 0.61 -10.04 -20.72
C PHE A 226 1.77 -9.29 -20.05
N PHE A 227 1.89 -8.00 -20.38
CA PHE A 227 2.86 -7.08 -19.83
C PHE A 227 2.11 -6.00 -19.05
N LEU A 228 2.48 -5.84 -17.79
CA LEU A 228 1.99 -4.78 -16.91
C LEU A 228 3.14 -3.83 -16.62
N THR A 229 3.05 -2.60 -17.13
CA THR A 229 3.95 -1.52 -16.73
C THR A 229 3.27 -0.70 -15.64
N LEU A 230 3.84 -0.70 -14.44
CA LEU A 230 3.38 0.15 -13.34
C LEU A 230 4.22 1.43 -13.32
N HIS A 231 3.55 2.58 -13.27
CA HIS A 231 4.16 3.89 -13.50
C HIS A 231 3.88 4.86 -12.34
N GLY A 232 4.95 5.47 -11.83
CA GLY A 232 4.95 6.52 -10.80
C GLY A 232 6.18 7.42 -10.96
N HIS A 233 6.93 7.68 -9.89
CA HIS A 233 8.24 8.37 -10.00
C HIS A 233 9.27 7.57 -10.83
N GLN A 234 9.14 6.25 -10.83
CA GLN A 234 9.84 5.32 -11.69
C GLN A 234 8.79 4.41 -12.34
N SER A 235 9.18 3.73 -13.40
CA SER A 235 8.32 2.77 -14.10
C SER A 235 8.96 1.39 -14.08
N HIS A 236 8.15 0.35 -13.91
CA HIS A 236 8.64 -1.03 -13.87
C HIS A 236 7.73 -1.97 -14.66
N MET A 237 8.33 -2.95 -15.33
CA MET A 237 7.64 -3.94 -16.15
C MET A 237 7.47 -5.27 -15.40
N PHE A 238 6.27 -5.81 -15.42
CA PHE A 238 5.93 -7.14 -14.93
C PHE A 238 5.31 -7.95 -16.06
N VAL A 239 5.53 -9.27 -16.06
CA VAL A 239 5.04 -10.16 -17.11
C VAL A 239 4.51 -11.44 -16.51
N ASP A 240 3.38 -11.92 -17.03
CA ASP A 240 2.84 -13.22 -16.67
C ASP A 240 1.84 -13.73 -17.74
N LYS A 241 1.39 -14.97 -17.58
CA LYS A 241 0.41 -15.64 -18.43
C LYS A 241 -0.90 -15.90 -17.67
N PRO A 242 -2.03 -16.02 -18.38
CA PRO A 242 -3.28 -16.40 -17.74
C PRO A 242 -3.27 -17.87 -17.34
N ASN A 243 -3.84 -18.16 -16.18
CA ASN A 243 -4.14 -19.52 -15.75
C ASN A 243 -5.35 -20.10 -16.51
N GLU A 244 -5.72 -21.34 -16.21
CA GLU A 244 -6.88 -22.02 -16.82
C GLU A 244 -8.24 -21.34 -16.53
N LYS A 245 -8.30 -20.44 -15.54
CA LYS A 245 -9.48 -19.66 -15.17
C LYS A 245 -9.49 -18.26 -15.84
N GLY A 246 -8.44 -17.92 -16.58
CA GLY A 246 -8.27 -16.61 -17.24
C GLY A 246 -7.76 -15.51 -16.32
N ASP A 247 -7.32 -15.85 -15.09
CA ASP A 247 -6.69 -14.89 -14.17
C ASP A 247 -5.19 -14.77 -14.48
N VAL A 248 -4.65 -13.55 -14.39
CA VAL A 248 -3.22 -13.23 -14.50
C VAL A 248 -2.76 -12.54 -13.21
N TYR A 249 -1.60 -12.90 -12.68
CA TYR A 249 -1.10 -12.40 -11.40
C TYR A 249 0.29 -11.77 -11.54
N PHE A 250 0.39 -10.46 -11.30
CA PHE A 250 1.67 -9.76 -11.34
C PHE A 250 2.15 -9.47 -9.91
N ASP A 251 3.19 -10.17 -9.46
CA ASP A 251 3.88 -9.87 -8.21
C ASP A 251 4.80 -8.65 -8.39
N THR A 252 4.48 -7.56 -7.70
CA THR A 252 5.23 -6.30 -7.79
C THR A 252 6.50 -6.29 -6.95
N GLY A 253 6.69 -7.27 -6.06
CA GLY A 253 7.80 -7.32 -5.13
C GLY A 253 7.96 -6.01 -4.35
N ASN A 254 9.17 -5.46 -4.34
CA ASN A 254 9.43 -4.20 -3.64
C ASN A 254 8.97 -2.94 -4.40
N PHE A 255 8.41 -3.06 -5.61
CA PHE A 255 7.91 -1.92 -6.37
C PHE A 255 6.53 -1.51 -5.83
N SER A 256 6.51 -0.50 -4.95
CA SER A 256 5.31 -0.22 -4.15
C SER A 256 4.59 1.08 -4.51
N TYR A 257 5.27 2.04 -5.14
CA TYR A 257 4.75 3.41 -5.31
C TYR A 257 4.54 3.75 -6.78
N PHE A 258 3.30 3.63 -7.23
CA PHE A 258 2.85 3.89 -8.59
C PHE A 258 1.41 4.37 -8.58
N ASP A 259 1.01 5.07 -9.64
CA ASP A 259 -0.30 5.71 -9.77
C ASP A 259 -1.06 5.22 -11.01
N TYR A 260 -0.35 4.65 -11.99
CA TYR A 260 -0.90 4.21 -13.26
C TYR A 260 -0.41 2.82 -13.65
N ALA A 261 -1.23 2.13 -14.43
CA ALA A 261 -0.90 0.85 -15.06
C ALA A 261 -1.10 0.94 -16.57
N VAL A 262 -0.13 0.42 -17.32
CA VAL A 262 -0.22 0.19 -18.77
C VAL A 262 -0.21 -1.31 -19.02
N ILE A 263 -1.24 -1.84 -19.67
CA ILE A 263 -1.35 -3.26 -19.98
C ILE A 263 -1.25 -3.47 -21.48
N GLN A 264 -0.37 -4.39 -21.87
CA GLN A 264 -0.18 -4.85 -23.25
C GLN A 264 -0.17 -6.38 -23.29
N SER A 265 -0.37 -6.97 -24.46
CA SER A 265 -0.16 -8.40 -24.68
C SER A 265 0.79 -8.66 -25.85
N THR A 266 1.20 -9.91 -26.04
CA THR A 266 1.98 -10.36 -27.21
C THR A 266 1.24 -10.22 -28.54
N ARG A 267 -0.03 -9.79 -28.56
CA ARG A 267 -0.82 -9.50 -29.75
C ARG A 267 -0.98 -7.98 -29.93
N PRO A 268 0.08 -7.27 -30.37
CA PRO A 268 0.08 -5.80 -30.38
C PRO A 268 -0.94 -5.19 -31.35
N ASP A 269 -1.40 -5.96 -32.34
CA ASP A 269 -2.38 -5.52 -33.34
C ASP A 269 -3.83 -5.65 -32.87
N GLU A 270 -4.07 -6.31 -31.73
CA GLU A 270 -5.40 -6.53 -31.14
C GLU A 270 -5.58 -5.68 -29.88
N GLN A 271 -6.78 -5.15 -29.66
CA GLN A 271 -7.10 -4.46 -28.41
C GLN A 271 -7.06 -5.45 -27.25
N VAL A 272 -6.39 -5.07 -26.16
CA VAL A 272 -6.28 -5.91 -24.97
C VAL A 272 -7.65 -6.07 -24.29
N ASN A 273 -8.21 -7.28 -24.31
CA ASN A 273 -9.47 -7.66 -23.65
C ASN A 273 -9.25 -8.10 -22.20
N PHE A 274 -8.83 -7.15 -21.36
CA PHE A 274 -8.35 -7.41 -20.00
C PHE A 274 -8.96 -6.42 -19.01
N ILE A 275 -9.24 -6.88 -17.79
CA ILE A 275 -9.63 -6.01 -16.67
C ILE A 275 -8.70 -6.20 -15.48
N LEU A 276 -8.29 -5.11 -14.83
CA LEU A 276 -7.70 -5.21 -13.50
C LEU A 276 -8.81 -5.46 -12.47
N SER A 277 -8.61 -6.46 -11.64
CA SER A 277 -9.52 -6.75 -10.54
C SER A 277 -9.30 -5.75 -9.41
N SER A 278 -10.38 -5.43 -8.68
CA SER A 278 -10.25 -4.71 -7.41
C SER A 278 -9.30 -5.52 -6.51
N PRO A 279 -8.32 -4.86 -5.86
CA PRO A 279 -7.40 -5.56 -4.97
C PRO A 279 -8.04 -5.86 -3.60
N PHE A 280 -9.23 -5.30 -3.33
CA PHE A 280 -9.93 -5.41 -2.06
C PHE A 280 -10.81 -6.67 -1.95
N TRP A 281 -11.13 -7.04 -0.71
CA TRP A 281 -11.94 -8.19 -0.37
C TRP A 281 -13.38 -8.04 -0.87
N GLU A 282 -13.77 -8.95 -1.77
CA GLU A 282 -15.03 -8.91 -2.52
C GLU A 282 -16.28 -9.16 -1.67
N GLU A 283 -16.13 -9.77 -0.49
CA GLU A 283 -17.28 -10.08 0.38
C GLU A 283 -17.89 -8.81 0.96
N THR A 284 -19.19 -8.64 0.73
CA THR A 284 -20.01 -7.56 1.28
C THR A 284 -20.76 -8.05 2.51
N PRO A 285 -20.92 -7.22 3.56
CA PRO A 285 -21.79 -7.56 4.68
C PRO A 285 -23.22 -7.87 4.21
N ASN A 286 -23.88 -8.84 4.83
CA ASN A 286 -25.28 -9.19 4.54
C ASN A 286 -26.28 -8.23 5.21
N GLU A 287 -27.58 -8.56 5.15
CA GLU A 287 -28.68 -7.76 5.70
C GLU A 287 -28.64 -7.51 7.22
N ASN A 288 -27.85 -8.27 7.98
CA ASN A 288 -27.66 -8.04 9.42
C ASN A 288 -26.71 -6.88 9.71
N PHE A 289 -25.97 -6.41 8.71
CA PHE A 289 -25.10 -5.25 8.84
C PHE A 289 -25.92 -3.97 8.97
N THR A 290 -25.85 -3.35 10.14
CA THR A 290 -26.50 -2.07 10.40
C THR A 290 -25.54 -1.16 11.15
N LEU A 291 -25.47 0.09 10.72
CA LEU A 291 -24.74 1.15 11.41
C LEU A 291 -25.73 2.08 12.10
N PRO A 292 -25.46 2.51 13.35
CA PRO A 292 -26.27 3.56 13.98
C PRO A 292 -26.16 4.84 13.16
N VAL A 293 -27.27 5.56 13.01
CA VAL A 293 -27.28 6.83 12.28
C VAL A 293 -26.43 7.84 13.04
N LEU A 294 -25.46 8.46 12.34
CA LEU A 294 -24.71 9.58 12.90
C LEU A 294 -25.67 10.74 13.18
N LYS A 295 -25.71 11.18 14.43
CA LYS A 295 -26.44 12.40 14.83
C LYS A 295 -25.44 13.39 15.40
N LEU A 296 -25.66 14.67 15.10
CA LEU A 296 -24.91 15.75 15.74
C LEU A 296 -25.88 16.66 16.48
N SER A 297 -25.41 17.32 17.52
CA SER A 297 -26.15 18.29 18.30
C SER A 297 -25.44 19.66 18.27
N PRO A 298 -26.11 20.76 18.61
CA PRO A 298 -25.45 22.06 18.77
C PRO A 298 -24.31 22.06 19.80
N ARG A 299 -24.23 21.07 20.71
CA ARG A 299 -23.14 20.97 21.69
C ARG A 299 -21.82 20.50 21.06
N ASP A 300 -21.89 19.85 19.90
CA ASP A 300 -20.73 19.30 19.21
C ASP A 300 -20.00 20.36 18.36
N GLU A 301 -20.59 21.54 18.20
CA GLU A 301 -20.05 22.63 17.37
C GLU A 301 -18.63 23.02 17.77
N ALA A 302 -18.34 23.13 19.07
CA ALA A 302 -17.01 23.48 19.56
C ALA A 302 -15.96 22.43 19.16
N PHE A 303 -16.29 21.15 19.30
CA PHE A 303 -15.42 20.04 18.89
C PHE A 303 -15.17 20.03 17.38
N ILE A 304 -16.21 20.25 16.57
CA ILE A 304 -16.09 20.29 15.11
C ILE A 304 -15.21 21.47 14.68
N LYS A 305 -15.36 22.65 15.31
CA LYS A 305 -14.48 23.80 15.04
C LYS A 305 -13.02 23.49 15.38
N ASP A 306 -12.76 22.86 16.52
CA ASP A 306 -11.41 22.42 16.90
C ASP A 306 -10.83 21.46 15.85
N LYS A 307 -11.62 20.51 15.34
CA LYS A 307 -11.21 19.58 14.28
C LYS A 307 -10.91 20.28 12.96
N ILE A 308 -11.74 21.24 12.55
CA ILE A 308 -11.51 22.02 11.33
C ILE A 308 -10.20 22.80 11.44
N LEU A 309 -9.96 23.41 12.61
CA LEU A 309 -8.73 24.14 12.89
C LEU A 309 -7.50 23.22 12.91
N ALA A 310 -7.63 22.04 13.52
CA ALA A 310 -6.58 21.03 13.54
C ALA A 310 -6.20 20.60 12.11
N ARG A 311 -7.19 20.26 11.27
CA ARG A 311 -7.00 19.88 9.86
C ARG A 311 -6.24 20.96 9.09
N ALA A 312 -6.57 22.24 9.28
CA ALA A 312 -5.88 23.35 8.63
C ALA A 312 -4.41 23.49 9.05
N SER A 313 -4.05 23.07 10.27
CA SER A 313 -2.67 23.06 10.75
C SER A 313 -1.90 21.77 10.42
N HIS A 314 -2.60 20.69 10.08
CA HIS A 314 -2.05 19.33 10.08
C HIS A 314 -0.89 19.16 9.09
N GLN A 315 -0.96 19.81 7.92
CA GLN A 315 0.08 19.77 6.88
C GLN A 315 1.45 20.26 7.35
N TYR A 316 1.53 21.05 8.43
CA TYR A 316 2.80 21.53 8.99
C TYR A 316 3.44 20.54 9.97
N TYR A 317 2.68 19.55 10.46
CA TYR A 317 3.12 18.58 11.46
C TYR A 317 3.14 17.14 10.92
N LEU A 318 2.72 16.96 9.67
CA LEU A 318 2.85 15.74 8.91
C LEU A 318 3.69 16.03 7.67
N ALA A 319 4.79 15.30 7.52
CA ALA A 319 5.46 15.23 6.23
C ALA A 319 5.41 13.79 5.73
N PRO A 320 5.10 13.56 4.44
CA PRO A 320 5.39 12.27 3.84
C PRO A 320 6.89 12.03 3.99
N ILE A 321 7.27 10.82 4.40
CA ILE A 321 8.68 10.47 4.44
C ILE A 321 9.18 10.51 3.00
N GLU A 322 10.20 11.32 2.74
CA GLU A 322 10.90 11.26 1.47
C GLU A 322 11.48 9.86 1.34
N ILE A 323 10.90 9.08 0.45
CA ILE A 323 11.40 7.76 0.12
C ILE A 323 12.61 8.00 -0.75
N PRO A 324 13.83 7.67 -0.30
CA PRO A 324 15.00 7.80 -1.14
C PRO A 324 14.72 7.04 -2.42
N LEU A 325 14.93 7.69 -3.56
CA LEU A 325 15.05 7.01 -4.85
C LEU A 325 16.34 6.18 -4.79
N ALA A 326 16.35 5.14 -3.97
CA ALA A 326 17.30 4.06 -4.18
C ALA A 326 17.04 3.64 -5.63
N PRO A 327 18.04 3.69 -6.52
CA PRO A 327 17.86 3.09 -7.83
C PRO A 327 17.44 1.67 -7.52
N LEU A 328 16.18 1.32 -7.83
CA LEU A 328 15.81 -0.07 -7.92
C LEU A 328 16.87 -0.65 -8.83
N PRO A 329 17.76 -1.53 -8.33
CA PRO A 329 18.79 -2.07 -9.19
C PRO A 329 18.04 -2.59 -10.40
N PHE A 330 18.40 -2.08 -11.59
CA PHE A 330 17.78 -2.52 -12.82
C PHE A 330 17.73 -4.04 -12.73
N GLN A 331 16.52 -4.61 -12.83
CA GLN A 331 16.24 -5.97 -12.36
C GLN A 331 17.14 -7.02 -13.04
N TYR A 332 17.79 -6.59 -14.13
CA TYR A 332 18.66 -7.38 -14.97
C TYR A 332 20.09 -6.84 -14.90
N ILE A 333 21.05 -7.74 -14.74
CA ILE A 333 22.45 -7.37 -14.95
C ILE A 333 22.63 -7.14 -16.46
N THR A 334 23.01 -5.92 -16.83
CA THR A 334 23.25 -5.51 -18.22
C THR A 334 24.63 -5.93 -18.68
N ASP A 335 24.77 -6.23 -19.96
CA ASP A 335 26.07 -6.50 -20.58
C ASP A 335 26.78 -5.21 -20.98
N TYR A 336 26.01 -4.24 -21.49
CA TYR A 336 26.48 -2.91 -21.84
C TYR A 336 25.49 -1.85 -21.37
N SER A 337 26.01 -0.71 -20.93
CA SER A 337 25.24 0.48 -20.59
C SER A 337 25.89 1.67 -21.28
N TYR A 338 25.08 2.44 -22.01
CA TYR A 338 25.48 3.61 -22.76
C TYR A 338 24.78 4.83 -22.17
N GLN A 339 25.53 5.72 -21.53
CA GLN A 339 25.00 7.03 -21.16
C GLN A 339 24.97 7.86 -22.43
N LEU A 340 23.76 8.18 -22.91
CA LEU A 340 23.66 8.78 -24.23
C LEU A 340 24.31 10.17 -24.23
N ASP A 341 24.33 10.91 -23.11
CA ASP A 341 25.00 12.23 -23.01
C ASP A 341 26.46 12.25 -23.44
N ASP A 342 27.14 11.09 -23.46
CA ASP A 342 28.52 10.97 -23.92
C ASP A 342 28.65 10.93 -25.46
N TYR A 343 27.52 10.93 -26.19
CA TYR A 343 27.45 10.75 -27.64
C TYR A 343 26.63 11.85 -28.32
N ASN A 344 26.94 12.11 -29.60
CA ASN A 344 26.15 13.02 -30.41
C ASN A 344 24.75 12.42 -30.67
N ARG A 345 23.70 13.23 -30.49
CA ARG A 345 22.32 12.81 -30.77
C ARG A 345 22.06 12.83 -32.27
N PHE A 346 21.56 11.72 -32.81
CA PHE A 346 20.99 11.66 -34.15
C PHE A 346 19.49 11.98 -34.14
N GLU A 347 18.89 12.08 -35.33
CA GLU A 347 17.45 12.33 -35.48
C GLU A 347 16.60 11.14 -35.02
N ASP A 348 17.09 9.92 -35.21
CA ASP A 348 16.39 8.68 -34.92
C ASP A 348 17.22 7.65 -34.11
N MET A 349 16.51 6.75 -33.44
CA MET A 349 17.10 5.72 -32.58
C MET A 349 17.86 4.66 -33.38
N ALA A 350 17.38 4.31 -34.57
CA ALA A 350 18.03 3.32 -35.43
C ALA A 350 19.45 3.72 -35.83
N THR A 351 19.67 5.00 -36.13
CA THR A 351 20.97 5.58 -36.45
C THR A 351 21.85 5.63 -35.22
N THR A 352 21.30 6.07 -34.08
CA THR A 352 22.02 6.07 -32.79
C THR A 352 22.54 4.68 -32.43
N ILE A 353 21.70 3.63 -32.54
CA ILE A 353 22.10 2.25 -32.26
C ILE A 353 23.15 1.77 -33.27
N ARG A 354 22.98 2.07 -34.56
CA ARG A 354 23.92 1.65 -35.61
C ARG A 354 25.33 2.20 -35.40
N GLU A 355 25.44 3.44 -34.96
CA GLU A 355 26.73 4.13 -34.80
C GLU A 355 27.42 3.78 -33.47
N TYR A 356 26.66 3.61 -32.38
CA TYR A 356 27.26 3.52 -31.04
C TYR A 356 27.08 2.17 -30.34
N VAL A 357 26.17 1.31 -30.80
CA VAL A 357 25.80 0.08 -30.10
C VAL A 357 26.06 -1.15 -30.98
N PRO A 358 27.33 -1.57 -31.15
CA PRO A 358 27.72 -2.60 -32.12
C PRO A 358 27.10 -3.98 -31.84
N MET A 359 26.71 -4.25 -30.60
CA MET A 359 26.11 -5.52 -30.18
C MET A 359 24.62 -5.65 -30.51
N VAL A 360 24.02 -4.60 -31.07
CA VAL A 360 22.62 -4.57 -31.52
C VAL A 360 22.60 -4.27 -33.01
N LEU A 361 22.26 -5.27 -33.82
CA LEU A 361 22.21 -5.12 -35.27
C LEU A 361 20.89 -4.51 -35.70
N VAL A 362 20.97 -3.40 -36.42
CA VAL A 362 19.81 -2.79 -37.10
C VAL A 362 19.69 -3.36 -38.51
N ARG A 363 18.56 -4.00 -38.81
CA ARG A 363 18.30 -4.65 -40.10
C ARG A 363 16.96 -4.20 -40.68
N SER A 364 16.82 -4.28 -41.99
CA SER A 364 15.53 -4.12 -42.66
C SER A 364 14.99 -5.49 -43.05
N GLN A 365 13.75 -5.79 -42.67
CA GLN A 365 13.04 -7.01 -43.04
C GLN A 365 11.58 -6.64 -43.39
N ASN A 366 11.11 -7.05 -44.57
CA ASN A 366 9.77 -6.71 -45.06
C ASN A 366 9.44 -5.20 -45.02
N ARG A 367 10.43 -4.35 -45.35
CA ARG A 367 10.35 -2.86 -45.27
C ARG A 367 10.11 -2.30 -43.87
N LYS A 368 10.24 -3.11 -42.82
CA LYS A 368 10.28 -2.65 -41.43
C LYS A 368 11.71 -2.77 -40.89
N THR A 369 12.09 -1.83 -40.05
CA THR A 369 13.32 -1.85 -39.28
C THR A 369 13.14 -2.80 -38.11
N ILE A 370 14.07 -3.74 -37.94
CA ILE A 370 14.10 -4.70 -36.84
C ILE A 370 15.48 -4.69 -36.18
N PHE A 371 15.51 -5.09 -34.92
CA PHE A 371 16.74 -5.18 -34.13
C PHE A 371 17.06 -6.65 -33.88
N LYS A 372 18.35 -7.00 -33.85
CA LYS A 372 18.83 -8.34 -33.49
C LYS A 372 20.04 -8.23 -32.58
N ASN A 373 19.97 -8.82 -31.40
CA ASN A 373 21.10 -8.81 -30.48
C ASN A 373 22.15 -9.86 -30.89
N PHE A 374 23.41 -9.50 -30.75
CA PHE A 374 24.50 -10.46 -30.69
C PHE A 374 24.42 -11.21 -29.34
N ASN A 375 24.45 -12.53 -29.38
CA ASN A 375 24.44 -13.40 -28.21
C ASN A 375 25.89 -13.69 -27.79
N ILE A 376 26.37 -12.96 -26.78
CA ILE A 376 27.78 -13.03 -26.34
C ILE A 376 28.18 -14.45 -25.92
N PRO A 377 27.45 -15.15 -25.03
CA PRO A 377 27.81 -16.50 -24.62
C PRO A 377 27.95 -17.52 -25.76
N TYR A 378 27.15 -17.40 -26.82
CA TYR A 378 27.10 -18.37 -27.92
C TYR A 378 27.79 -17.88 -29.20
N ASN A 379 28.34 -16.65 -29.19
CA ASN A 379 29.02 -16.03 -30.33
C ASN A 379 28.20 -16.09 -31.64
N LEU A 380 26.88 -15.84 -31.55
CA LEU A 380 25.95 -15.90 -32.67
C LEU A 380 24.93 -14.76 -32.60
N VAL A 381 24.24 -14.46 -33.71
CA VAL A 381 23.17 -13.46 -33.73
C VAL A 381 21.83 -14.12 -33.43
N PHE A 382 21.03 -13.55 -32.53
CA PHE A 382 19.66 -14.03 -32.30
C PHE A 382 18.82 -13.91 -33.56
N LYS A 383 17.91 -14.87 -33.78
CA LYS A 383 17.01 -14.83 -34.95
C LYS A 383 15.88 -13.85 -34.71
N GLU A 384 15.33 -13.89 -33.50
CA GLU A 384 14.25 -13.08 -32.98
C GLU A 384 14.74 -11.69 -32.56
N SER A 385 13.83 -10.72 -32.54
CA SER A 385 14.14 -9.40 -32.01
C SER A 385 14.28 -9.42 -30.49
N PRO A 386 15.19 -8.61 -29.93
CA PRO A 386 15.27 -8.44 -28.48
C PRO A 386 14.00 -7.76 -27.97
N LEU A 387 13.75 -7.87 -26.67
CA LEU A 387 12.73 -7.07 -26.02
C LEU A 387 13.14 -5.60 -26.06
N LEU A 388 12.33 -4.76 -26.70
CA LEU A 388 12.53 -3.31 -26.72
C LEU A 388 11.69 -2.69 -25.61
N VAL A 389 12.32 -1.88 -24.75
CA VAL A 389 11.69 -1.30 -23.57
C VAL A 389 12.03 0.18 -23.49
N ILE A 390 11.07 1.02 -23.12
CA ILE A 390 11.27 2.44 -22.79
C ILE A 390 10.62 2.71 -21.45
N ASP A 391 11.39 3.10 -20.43
CA ASP A 391 10.91 3.29 -19.05
C ASP A 391 9.99 2.15 -18.58
N GLY A 392 10.43 0.89 -18.72
CA GLY A 392 9.64 -0.27 -18.32
C GLY A 392 8.41 -0.57 -19.19
N MET A 393 8.12 0.21 -20.23
CA MET A 393 7.07 -0.09 -21.20
C MET A 393 7.63 -0.87 -22.39
N PRO A 394 7.13 -2.07 -22.69
CA PRO A 394 7.54 -2.80 -23.89
C PRO A 394 7.03 -2.09 -25.15
N VAL A 395 7.85 -2.11 -26.20
CA VAL A 395 7.53 -1.51 -27.51
C VAL A 395 7.59 -2.59 -28.58
N PHE A 396 6.42 -3.02 -29.06
CA PHE A 396 6.32 -4.07 -30.08
C PHE A 396 6.44 -3.54 -31.52
N ASP A 397 6.11 -2.27 -31.75
CA ASP A 397 6.32 -1.64 -33.05
C ASP A 397 7.79 -1.22 -33.20
N SER A 398 8.57 -2.12 -33.82
CA SER A 398 10.00 -1.90 -34.05
C SER A 398 10.30 -0.74 -35.01
N GLU A 399 9.36 -0.39 -35.90
CA GLU A 399 9.51 0.74 -36.82
C GLU A 399 9.30 2.05 -36.05
N ALA A 400 8.28 2.12 -35.19
CA ALA A 400 8.09 3.27 -34.31
C ALA A 400 9.28 3.46 -33.36
N PHE A 401 9.79 2.38 -32.76
CA PHE A 401 11.00 2.42 -31.93
C PHE A 401 12.22 2.91 -32.72
N ALA A 402 12.39 2.45 -33.97
CA ALA A 402 13.51 2.85 -34.83
C ALA A 402 13.49 4.34 -35.16
N ASN A 403 12.32 4.90 -35.44
CA ASN A 403 12.13 6.31 -35.82
C ASN A 403 12.03 7.26 -34.62
N PHE A 404 12.04 6.73 -33.39
CA PHE A 404 11.92 7.52 -32.19
C PHE A 404 13.14 8.43 -31.97
N ASN A 405 12.89 9.67 -31.53
CA ASN A 405 13.94 10.65 -31.33
C ASN A 405 14.68 10.41 -29.99
N PRO A 406 16.01 10.19 -29.98
CA PRO A 406 16.77 9.86 -28.78
C PRO A 406 16.99 11.03 -27.81
N LYS A 407 16.59 12.27 -28.16
CA LYS A 407 16.89 13.46 -27.36
C LYS A 407 16.33 13.41 -25.94
N GLY A 408 15.17 12.76 -25.74
CA GLY A 408 14.55 12.56 -24.43
C GLY A 408 15.14 11.41 -23.61
N ILE A 409 16.11 10.67 -24.17
CA ILE A 409 16.65 9.45 -23.57
C ILE A 409 18.01 9.72 -22.93
N LYS A 410 18.12 9.29 -21.67
CA LYS A 410 19.30 9.44 -20.83
C LYS A 410 20.30 8.30 -21.06
N SER A 411 19.84 7.06 -20.99
CA SER A 411 20.69 5.89 -21.14
C SER A 411 20.03 4.78 -21.95
N MET A 412 20.87 3.93 -22.50
CA MET A 412 20.49 2.71 -23.20
C MET A 412 21.26 1.53 -22.61
N ASP A 413 20.51 0.55 -22.12
CA ASP A 413 21.00 -0.62 -21.42
C ASP A 413 20.71 -1.89 -22.23
N ILE A 414 21.73 -2.70 -22.47
CA ILE A 414 21.65 -3.85 -23.37
C ILE A 414 21.90 -5.16 -22.61
N VAL A 415 21.05 -6.15 -22.88
CA VAL A 415 21.26 -7.54 -22.49
C VAL A 415 21.47 -8.38 -23.75
N ASN A 416 22.66 -8.93 -23.91
CA ASN A 416 23.15 -9.65 -25.08
C ASN A 416 23.24 -11.17 -24.83
N ARG A 417 22.28 -11.69 -24.07
CA ARG A 417 22.15 -13.11 -23.72
C ARG A 417 20.68 -13.46 -23.58
N TYR A 418 20.38 -14.76 -23.53
CA TYR A 418 19.08 -15.18 -23.03
C TYR A 418 18.93 -14.68 -21.60
N PHE A 419 17.79 -14.08 -21.30
CA PHE A 419 17.40 -13.75 -19.93
C PHE A 419 15.97 -14.22 -19.69
N TYR A 420 15.63 -14.38 -18.42
CA TYR A 420 14.39 -14.95 -17.99
C TYR A 420 13.66 -13.97 -17.07
N ILE A 421 12.36 -13.81 -17.30
CA ILE A 421 11.45 -13.20 -16.34
C ILE A 421 10.42 -14.26 -16.00
N ASN A 422 10.36 -14.69 -14.75
CA ASN A 422 9.60 -15.88 -14.34
C ASN A 422 10.00 -17.10 -15.20
N ASP A 423 9.05 -17.77 -15.86
CA ASP A 423 9.28 -18.88 -16.78
C ASP A 423 9.51 -18.44 -18.25
N LEU A 424 9.43 -17.14 -18.54
CA LEU A 424 9.54 -16.58 -19.88
C LEU A 424 10.98 -16.36 -20.29
N ARG A 425 11.34 -16.82 -21.49
CA ARG A 425 12.68 -16.64 -22.07
C ARG A 425 12.66 -15.57 -23.16
N PHE A 426 13.57 -14.61 -23.07
CA PHE A 426 13.76 -13.54 -24.05
C PHE A 426 15.14 -13.62 -24.70
N THR A 427 15.23 -13.19 -25.96
CA THR A 427 16.46 -13.18 -26.79
C THR A 427 17.24 -11.87 -26.64
N GLY A 428 17.49 -11.49 -25.39
CA GLY A 428 18.13 -10.21 -25.04
C GLY A 428 17.15 -9.04 -24.99
N MET A 429 17.68 -7.87 -24.61
CA MET A 429 16.90 -6.67 -24.36
C MET A 429 17.66 -5.42 -24.80
N VAL A 430 16.91 -4.41 -25.24
CA VAL A 430 17.35 -3.02 -25.42
C VAL A 430 16.41 -2.16 -24.59
N ASN A 431 16.90 -1.65 -23.46
CA ASN A 431 16.13 -0.82 -22.54
C ASN A 431 16.58 0.64 -22.65
N LEU A 432 15.63 1.54 -22.86
CA LEU A 432 15.83 2.98 -22.86
C LEU A 432 15.31 3.56 -21.55
N THR A 433 16.12 4.39 -20.91
CA THR A 433 15.72 5.16 -19.72
C THR A 433 15.65 6.64 -20.10
N SER A 434 14.49 7.26 -19.95
CA SER A 434 14.31 8.69 -20.21
C SER A 434 14.77 9.56 -19.04
N TYR A 435 14.95 10.86 -19.28
CA TYR A 435 15.32 11.79 -18.20
C TYR A 435 14.20 12.00 -17.19
N LYS A 436 12.95 11.95 -17.64
CA LYS A 436 11.78 12.37 -16.87
C LYS A 436 10.91 11.19 -16.42
N ASN A 437 11.28 9.97 -16.80
CA ASN A 437 10.43 8.78 -16.67
C ASN A 437 9.06 9.04 -17.32
N ASP A 438 9.02 9.64 -18.52
CA ASP A 438 7.81 9.99 -19.29
C ASP A 438 7.78 9.29 -20.65
N PHE A 439 8.40 8.10 -20.72
CA PHE A 439 8.64 7.34 -21.94
C PHE A 439 9.47 8.11 -22.98
N GLY A 440 10.15 9.19 -22.58
CA GLY A 440 10.89 10.08 -23.47
C GLY A 440 10.02 10.78 -24.50
N GLY A 441 8.70 10.86 -24.27
CA GLY A 441 7.72 11.37 -25.22
C GLY A 441 7.32 10.37 -26.32
N PHE A 442 7.59 9.08 -26.12
CA PHE A 442 7.10 8.02 -27.01
C PHE A 442 5.56 7.90 -26.89
N ASP A 443 4.88 7.74 -28.03
CA ASP A 443 3.42 7.60 -28.05
C ASP A 443 3.00 6.27 -27.39
N LEU A 444 1.99 6.32 -26.52
CA LEU A 444 1.45 5.11 -25.92
C LEU A 444 0.87 4.18 -27.01
N PRO A 445 1.09 2.85 -26.91
CA PRO A 445 0.57 1.91 -27.89
C PRO A 445 -0.97 1.98 -27.97
N LYS A 446 -1.51 2.09 -29.18
CA LYS A 446 -2.95 2.34 -29.42
C LYS A 446 -3.87 1.26 -28.83
N ASN A 447 -3.38 0.03 -28.76
CA ASN A 447 -4.12 -1.14 -28.31
C ASN A 447 -3.84 -1.49 -26.83
N ALA A 448 -3.01 -0.70 -26.15
CA ALA A 448 -2.77 -0.85 -24.72
C ALA A 448 -3.94 -0.32 -23.89
N LEU A 449 -4.12 -0.87 -22.69
CA LEU A 449 -4.99 -0.28 -21.67
C LEU A 449 -4.17 0.62 -20.76
N PHE A 450 -4.60 1.88 -20.61
CA PHE A 450 -4.04 2.83 -19.67
C PHE A 450 -5.07 3.18 -18.60
N ILE A 451 -4.77 2.88 -17.34
CA ILE A 451 -5.72 3.05 -16.22
C ILE A 451 -5.02 3.59 -14.98
N THR A 452 -5.77 4.34 -14.17
CA THR A 452 -5.34 4.72 -12.82
C THR A 452 -5.38 3.49 -11.92
N TYR A 453 -4.25 3.18 -11.30
CA TYR A 453 -4.11 2.06 -10.39
C TYR A 453 -3.07 2.42 -9.34
N LYS A 454 -3.53 2.81 -8.16
CA LYS A 454 -2.67 3.28 -7.08
C LYS A 454 -2.06 2.10 -6.33
N GLY A 455 -0.75 2.17 -6.11
CA GLY A 455 -0.01 1.21 -5.30
C GLY A 455 -0.18 1.45 -3.80
N LEU A 456 0.84 1.05 -3.04
CA LEU A 456 0.91 1.26 -1.61
C LEU A 456 1.05 2.75 -1.29
N GLN A 457 0.44 3.16 -0.19
CA GLN A 457 0.60 4.50 0.33
C GLN A 457 2.05 4.76 0.77
N LYS A 458 2.49 6.01 0.60
CA LYS A 458 3.79 6.45 1.13
C LYS A 458 3.70 6.58 2.66
N PRO A 459 4.70 6.11 3.43
CA PRO A 459 4.68 6.28 4.88
C PRO A 459 4.81 7.76 5.25
N TYR A 460 4.12 8.17 6.31
CA TYR A 460 4.22 9.51 6.88
C TYR A 460 5.02 9.46 8.18
N GLN A 461 5.77 10.53 8.46
CA GLN A 461 6.35 10.74 9.77
C GLN A 461 5.44 11.65 10.57
N PHE A 462 4.96 11.14 11.71
CA PHE A 462 4.23 11.93 12.68
C PHE A 462 5.23 12.68 13.58
N TYR A 463 5.22 14.01 13.54
CA TYR A 463 6.10 14.81 14.40
C TYR A 463 5.36 15.22 15.68
N ALA A 464 5.90 14.83 16.83
CA ALA A 464 5.35 15.16 18.14
C ALA A 464 5.55 16.64 18.55
N GLY A 465 6.18 17.47 17.70
CA GLY A 465 6.43 18.88 17.95
C GLY A 465 7.08 19.63 16.78
N SER A 466 7.82 20.71 17.09
CA SER A 466 8.44 21.64 16.11
C SER A 466 9.69 21.08 15.42
N GLU A 467 9.97 19.79 15.52
CA GLU A 467 11.07 19.15 14.80
C GLU A 467 10.81 19.10 13.29
N ALA A 468 9.54 19.13 12.87
CA ALA A 468 9.11 19.20 11.47
C ALA A 468 9.35 20.57 10.83
N THR A 469 9.29 21.64 11.62
CA THR A 469 9.42 22.98 11.08
C THR A 469 10.89 23.27 10.84
N ASN A 470 11.28 23.44 9.57
CA ASN A 470 12.48 24.20 9.22
C ASN A 470 12.61 25.37 10.19
N LYS A 471 13.73 25.41 10.93
CA LYS A 471 14.03 26.41 11.97
C LYS A 471 13.60 27.81 11.49
N GLY A 472 12.45 28.31 11.95
CA GLY A 472 12.00 29.68 11.65
C GLY A 472 10.52 29.89 11.31
N SER A 473 9.70 28.87 11.09
CA SER A 473 8.26 29.08 10.84
C SER A 473 7.44 29.03 12.15
N TYR A 474 6.95 30.19 12.59
CA TYR A 474 6.03 30.32 13.73
C TYR A 474 4.60 30.00 13.31
N PHE A 475 4.32 28.72 13.02
CA PHE A 475 2.94 28.28 12.78
C PHE A 475 2.26 27.91 14.12
N PRO A 476 1.01 28.35 14.37
CA PRO A 476 0.30 27.96 15.58
C PRO A 476 -0.04 26.47 15.59
N ASP A 477 0.29 25.78 16.69
CA ASP A 477 0.06 24.35 16.86
C ASP A 477 -1.38 24.08 17.29
N PHE A 478 -2.23 23.64 16.37
CA PHE A 478 -3.60 23.23 16.65
C PHE A 478 -3.82 21.73 16.48
N ARG A 479 -2.76 20.92 16.58
CA ARG A 479 -2.88 19.47 16.42
C ARG A 479 -3.91 18.90 17.39
N SER A 480 -4.79 18.03 16.87
CA SER A 480 -5.70 17.23 17.69
C SER A 480 -5.02 15.98 18.24
N ILE A 481 -4.09 15.39 17.50
CA ILE A 481 -3.24 14.29 17.95
C ILE A 481 -1.96 14.91 18.52
N LEU A 482 -1.72 14.78 19.82
CA LEU A 482 -0.56 15.38 20.47
C LEU A 482 0.68 14.48 20.39
N THR A 483 0.45 13.16 20.48
CA THR A 483 1.51 12.16 20.39
C THR A 483 0.95 10.84 19.88
N TRP A 484 1.76 10.15 19.10
CA TRP A 484 1.58 8.76 18.69
C TRP A 484 2.96 8.10 18.77
N GLN A 485 3.17 7.26 19.79
CA GLN A 485 4.44 6.59 20.06
C GLN A 485 4.20 5.09 20.18
N SER A 486 4.97 4.29 19.46
CA SER A 486 4.83 2.82 19.44
C SER A 486 6.14 2.15 19.84
N ASN A 487 6.06 0.85 20.15
CA ASN A 487 7.19 0.06 20.66
C ASN A 487 7.86 0.68 21.90
N LYS A 488 7.05 1.27 22.79
CA LYS A 488 7.53 1.79 24.06
C LYS A 488 7.86 0.64 25.02
N GLU A 489 8.88 0.87 25.84
CA GLU A 489 9.33 -0.05 26.87
C GLU A 489 9.05 0.53 28.26
N ILE A 490 8.83 -0.37 29.23
CA ILE A 490 8.76 -0.02 30.65
C ILE A 490 10.15 0.02 31.25
N ASP A 491 10.34 0.86 32.25
CA ASP A 491 11.58 0.90 33.02
C ASP A 491 11.70 -0.29 33.99
N THR A 492 12.83 -0.35 34.72
CA THR A 492 13.11 -1.40 35.70
C THR A 492 12.10 -1.48 36.86
N ASN A 493 11.35 -0.41 37.10
CA ASN A 493 10.34 -0.32 38.15
C ASN A 493 8.93 -0.66 37.61
N GLY A 494 8.82 -1.01 36.33
CA GLY A 494 7.54 -1.29 35.68
C GLY A 494 6.75 -0.04 35.31
N MET A 495 7.41 1.12 35.20
CA MET A 495 6.78 2.38 34.81
C MET A 495 6.96 2.64 33.32
N LEU A 496 5.89 3.03 32.66
CA LEU A 496 5.88 3.55 31.30
C LEU A 496 6.09 5.06 31.32
N ASN A 497 7.25 5.49 30.81
CA ASN A 497 7.61 6.90 30.77
C ASN A 497 7.55 7.43 29.32
N PHE A 498 6.87 8.54 29.13
CA PHE A 498 6.81 9.23 27.85
C PHE A 498 6.54 10.71 28.05
N THR A 499 6.90 11.50 27.03
CA THR A 499 6.71 12.94 27.03
C THR A 499 5.96 13.36 25.78
N PHE A 500 5.26 14.48 25.88
CA PHE A 500 4.60 15.10 24.73
C PHE A 500 4.49 16.62 24.91
N LYS A 501 4.32 17.31 23.79
CA LYS A 501 4.09 18.76 23.78
C LYS A 501 2.59 19.04 23.65
N PRO A 502 1.99 19.89 24.50
CA PRO A 502 0.59 20.30 24.33
C PRO A 502 0.42 21.19 23.10
N SER A 503 -0.77 21.16 22.49
CA SER A 503 -1.15 22.10 21.43
C SER A 503 -1.90 23.32 22.01
N LEU A 504 -2.27 24.27 21.16
CA LEU A 504 -3.11 25.42 21.51
C LEU A 504 -4.59 25.04 21.70
N LEU A 505 -5.01 23.85 21.27
CA LEU A 505 -6.36 23.35 21.54
C LEU A 505 -6.52 23.07 23.04
N LYS A 506 -7.62 23.55 23.62
CA LYS A 506 -7.90 23.46 25.06
C LYS A 506 -8.96 22.42 25.37
N GLY A 507 -9.06 22.00 26.63
CA GLY A 507 -10.09 21.10 27.14
C GLY A 507 -9.63 19.66 27.26
N ASN A 508 -10.55 18.72 27.09
CA ASN A 508 -10.28 17.29 27.32
C ASN A 508 -9.59 16.65 26.12
N PHE A 509 -8.61 15.81 26.43
CA PHE A 509 -7.90 14.88 25.56
C PHE A 509 -8.04 13.47 26.14
N GLU A 510 -8.00 12.47 25.28
CA GLU A 510 -8.02 11.06 25.65
C GLU A 510 -6.63 10.46 25.41
N LEU A 511 -6.07 9.85 26.45
CA LEU A 511 -4.87 9.03 26.40
C LEU A 511 -5.27 7.57 26.27
N LYS A 512 -4.89 6.94 25.15
CA LYS A 512 -5.08 5.50 24.90
C LYS A 512 -3.73 4.79 24.98
N VAL A 513 -3.62 3.83 25.88
CA VAL A 513 -2.44 2.97 26.04
C VAL A 513 -2.82 1.55 25.64
N ARG A 514 -2.29 1.08 24.51
CA ARG A 514 -2.45 -0.30 24.05
C ARG A 514 -1.20 -1.10 24.38
N TYR A 515 -1.37 -2.31 24.90
CA TYR A 515 -0.25 -3.16 25.34
C TYR A 515 -0.64 -4.64 25.42
N ARG A 516 0.35 -5.54 25.44
CA ARG A 516 0.17 -6.95 25.79
C ARG A 516 0.56 -7.18 27.24
N ALA A 517 -0.29 -7.89 27.99
CA ALA A 517 -0.01 -8.27 29.38
C ALA A 517 0.61 -9.68 29.45
N GLY A 518 1.84 -9.80 29.96
CA GLY A 518 2.49 -11.10 30.14
C GLY A 518 2.83 -11.80 28.82
N GLN A 519 2.57 -13.12 28.73
CA GLN A 519 2.73 -13.91 27.49
C GLN A 519 1.44 -14.03 26.65
N ASN A 520 0.37 -13.30 27.02
CA ASN A 520 -0.86 -13.33 26.26
C ASN A 520 -0.68 -12.67 24.88
N LYS A 521 -1.36 -13.24 23.88
CA LYS A 521 -1.40 -12.71 22.51
C LYS A 521 -2.26 -11.46 22.38
N THR A 522 -3.26 -11.31 23.24
CA THR A 522 -4.27 -10.27 23.14
C THR A 522 -3.73 -8.91 23.58
N PHE A 523 -4.07 -7.89 22.80
CA PHE A 523 -3.85 -6.51 23.19
C PHE A 523 -4.95 -6.06 24.16
N ASN A 524 -4.54 -5.41 25.23
CA ASN A 524 -5.41 -4.66 26.13
C ASN A 524 -5.28 -3.18 25.79
N THR A 525 -6.34 -2.41 26.01
CA THR A 525 -6.34 -0.96 25.88
C THR A 525 -6.85 -0.34 27.17
N THR A 526 -6.10 0.62 27.72
CA THR A 526 -6.53 1.45 28.84
C THR A 526 -6.63 2.89 28.41
N ASN A 527 -7.75 3.53 28.75
CA ASN A 527 -8.06 4.91 28.37
C ASN A 527 -8.09 5.80 29.61
N TYR A 528 -7.59 7.03 29.47
CA TYR A 528 -7.62 8.06 30.51
C TYR A 528 -8.00 9.41 29.91
N LEU A 529 -8.71 10.24 30.67
CA LEU A 529 -8.94 11.64 30.31
C LEU A 529 -7.84 12.55 30.86
N LEU A 530 -7.36 13.45 30.01
CA LEU A 530 -6.39 14.51 30.31
C LEU A 530 -7.07 15.86 30.08
N LYS A 531 -7.09 16.74 31.09
CA LYS A 531 -7.59 18.10 30.92
C LYS A 531 -6.42 19.06 30.73
N LEU A 532 -6.30 19.63 29.54
CA LEU A 532 -5.26 20.60 29.20
C LEU A 532 -5.86 22.00 29.11
N ASN A 533 -5.31 22.94 29.87
CA ASN A 533 -5.77 24.32 29.97
C ASN A 533 -4.92 25.29 29.15
#